data_AF-A0A0F9UCJ2-F1
#
_entry.id   AF-A0A0F9UCJ2-F1
#
_cell.length_a   1.000
_cell.length_b   1.000
_cell.length_c   1.000
_cell.angle_alpha   90.00
_cell.angle_beta   90.00
_cell.angle_gamma   90.00
#
_symmetry.space_group_name_H-M   'P 1'
#
loop_
_entity.id
_entity.type
_entity.pdbx_description
1 polymer ?
#
loop_
_entity_poly.entity_id
_entity_poly.type
_entity_poly.pdbx_seq_one_letter_code
_entity_poly.pdbx_strand_id
1 'polypeptide(L)'
;MSKEVSHEMIAVAIKIAEAYQRDLEKPELKSLKKVFRNSRKYGFPFVCTLADKSEEQQLHWAARLLLEVAGTWPIEDIPEQMTLTQGTALFNDARQLLEYGLGNANQIGVA
;
A
#
# COMPACT_ATOMS: atom_id res chain seq x y z
N MET A 1 -14.08 -6.55 -20.70
CA MET A 1 -12.65 -6.82 -20.45
C MET A 1 -12.35 -8.23 -20.95
N SER A 2 -11.39 -8.42 -21.85
CA SER A 2 -11.08 -9.76 -22.39
C SER A 2 -10.31 -10.59 -21.35
N LYS A 3 -10.42 -11.93 -21.41
CA LYS A 3 -9.73 -12.85 -20.50
C LYS A 3 -8.20 -12.72 -20.54
N GLU A 4 -7.64 -12.31 -21.67
CA GLU A 4 -6.19 -12.12 -21.85
C GLU A 4 -5.68 -10.92 -21.06
N VAL A 5 -6.38 -9.78 -21.14
CA VAL A 5 -6.06 -8.56 -20.36
C VAL A 5 -6.07 -8.85 -18.86
N SER A 6 -7.02 -9.67 -18.39
CA SER A 6 -7.09 -10.06 -16.98
C SER A 6 -5.89 -10.91 -16.52
N HIS A 7 -5.36 -11.79 -17.37
CA HIS A 7 -4.21 -12.63 -17.00
C HIS A 7 -2.90 -11.83 -16.97
N GLU A 8 -2.71 -10.91 -17.92
CA GLU A 8 -1.53 -10.05 -17.93
C GLU A 8 -1.48 -9.13 -16.72
N MET A 9 -2.61 -8.52 -16.33
CA MET A 9 -2.69 -7.69 -15.13
C MET A 9 -2.32 -8.45 -13.86
N ILE A 10 -2.78 -9.70 -13.73
CA ILE A 10 -2.42 -10.57 -12.60
C ILE A 10 -0.91 -10.88 -12.62
N ALA A 11 -0.36 -11.21 -13.78
CA ALA A 11 1.07 -11.50 -13.91
C ALA A 11 1.94 -10.29 -13.55
N VAL A 12 1.52 -9.07 -13.92
CA VAL A 12 2.20 -7.82 -13.56
C VAL A 12 2.12 -7.59 -12.05
N ALA A 13 0.95 -7.75 -11.43
CA ALA A 13 0.78 -7.59 -9.98
C ALA A 13 1.69 -8.55 -9.18
N ILE A 14 1.85 -9.80 -9.64
CA ILE A 14 2.77 -10.77 -9.03
C ILE A 14 4.22 -10.28 -9.13
N LYS A 15 4.68 -9.83 -10.30
CA LYS A 15 6.04 -9.32 -10.48
C LYS A 15 6.34 -8.10 -9.61
N ILE A 16 5.38 -7.20 -9.48
CA ILE A 16 5.47 -6.03 -8.59
C ILE A 16 5.61 -6.50 -7.13
N ALA A 17 4.80 -7.47 -6.70
CA ALA A 17 4.86 -8.00 -5.34
C ALA A 17 6.21 -8.69 -5.05
N GLU A 18 6.76 -9.44 -6.00
CA GLU A 18 8.09 -10.07 -5.91
C GLU A 18 9.21 -9.02 -5.83
N ALA A 19 9.14 -7.98 -6.66
CA ALA A 19 10.09 -6.87 -6.63
C ALA A 19 10.06 -6.15 -5.28
N TYR A 20 8.87 -5.92 -4.73
CA TYR A 20 8.71 -5.31 -3.41
C TYR A 20 9.25 -6.22 -2.30
N GLN A 21 9.02 -7.52 -2.39
CA GLN A 21 9.57 -8.51 -1.45
C GLN A 21 11.11 -8.45 -1.41
N ARG A 22 11.77 -8.35 -2.56
CA ARG A 22 13.23 -8.20 -2.65
C ARG A 22 13.71 -6.89 -2.00
N ASP A 23 12.92 -5.83 -2.12
CA ASP A 23 13.27 -4.48 -1.69
C ASP A 23 12.84 -4.16 -0.25
N LEU A 24 12.25 -5.13 0.48
CA LEU A 24 11.75 -4.94 1.85
C LEU A 24 12.77 -4.34 2.82
N GLU A 25 14.04 -4.63 2.60
CA GLU A 25 15.13 -4.23 3.48
C GLU A 25 15.69 -2.83 3.18
N LYS A 26 15.16 -2.14 2.16
CA LYS A 26 15.57 -0.77 1.81
C LYS A 26 15.39 0.18 3.01
N PRO A 27 16.38 1.04 3.29
CA PRO A 27 16.35 1.95 4.44
C PRO A 27 15.12 2.86 4.49
N GLU A 28 14.67 3.34 3.34
CA GLU A 28 13.53 4.25 3.17
C GLU A 28 12.24 3.59 3.67
N LEU A 29 12.01 2.35 3.22
CA LEU A 29 10.84 1.57 3.58
C LEU A 29 10.84 1.18 5.06
N LYS A 30 11.99 0.75 5.58
CA LYS A 30 12.15 0.47 7.02
C LYS A 30 11.88 1.71 7.87
N SER A 31 12.42 2.85 7.46
CA SER A 31 12.25 4.12 8.16
C SER A 31 10.78 4.54 8.16
N LEU A 32 10.12 4.47 7.01
CA LEU A 32 8.69 4.78 6.88
C LEU A 32 7.83 3.91 7.80
N LYS A 33 8.02 2.58 7.78
CA LYS A 33 7.28 1.64 8.66
C LYS A 33 7.50 1.94 10.14
N LYS A 34 8.73 2.31 10.53
CA LYS A 34 9.06 2.73 11.89
C LYS A 34 8.33 4.03 12.25
N VAL A 35 8.24 4.98 11.33
CA VAL A 35 7.48 6.22 11.53
C VAL A 35 6.00 5.88 11.73
N PHE A 36 5.36 5.12 10.83
CA PHE A 36 3.94 4.73 10.96
C PHE A 36 3.63 4.11 12.33
N ARG A 37 4.44 3.14 12.76
CA ARG A 37 4.26 2.44 14.04
C ARG A 37 4.37 3.37 15.26
N ASN A 38 5.29 4.33 15.23
CA ASN A 38 5.60 5.17 16.39
C ASN A 38 4.87 6.51 16.40
N SER A 39 4.32 6.92 15.27
CA SER A 39 3.65 8.21 15.05
C SER A 39 2.65 8.57 16.14
N ARG A 40 1.76 7.61 16.48
CA ARG A 40 0.75 7.73 17.54
C ARG A 40 1.35 7.98 18.92
N LYS A 41 2.45 7.30 19.26
CA LYS A 41 3.14 7.47 20.55
C LYS A 41 3.59 8.92 20.77
N TYR A 42 3.87 9.65 19.70
CA TYR A 42 4.35 11.03 19.74
C TYR A 42 3.26 12.07 19.41
N GLY A 43 1.99 11.66 19.26
CA GLY A 43 0.89 12.57 18.98
C GLY A 43 0.75 13.02 17.52
N PHE A 44 1.39 12.33 16.57
CA PHE A 44 1.32 12.64 15.13
C PHE A 44 0.64 11.50 14.36
N PRO A 45 -0.67 11.26 14.52
CA PRO A 45 -1.35 10.16 13.84
C PRO A 45 -1.32 10.33 12.31
N PHE A 46 -1.15 9.22 11.59
CA PHE A 46 -1.40 9.18 10.14
C PHE A 46 -2.89 9.04 9.87
N VAL A 47 -3.40 9.79 8.90
CA VAL A 47 -4.81 9.74 8.51
C VAL A 47 -4.91 9.27 7.06
N CYS A 48 -5.74 8.27 6.81
CA CYS A 48 -6.13 7.87 5.47
C CYS A 48 -7.46 8.56 5.12
N THR A 49 -7.46 9.45 4.13
CA THR A 49 -8.65 10.22 3.71
C THR A 49 -9.54 9.48 2.72
N LEU A 50 -9.25 8.19 2.45
CA LEU A 50 -9.97 7.36 1.48
C LEU A 50 -11.03 6.47 2.16
N ALA A 51 -11.53 6.86 3.35
CA ALA A 51 -12.48 6.07 4.13
C ALA A 51 -13.81 5.80 3.38
N ASP A 52 -14.16 6.65 2.42
CA ASP A 52 -15.34 6.54 1.55
C ASP A 52 -15.13 5.59 0.36
N LYS A 53 -13.89 5.14 0.10
CA LYS A 53 -13.54 4.24 -1.01
C LYS A 53 -13.67 2.77 -0.62
N SER A 54 -13.75 1.90 -1.63
CA SER A 54 -13.72 0.46 -1.38
C SER A 54 -12.38 0.03 -0.79
N GLU A 55 -12.37 -1.06 -0.03
CA GLU A 55 -11.14 -1.63 0.54
C GLU A 55 -10.08 -1.91 -0.54
N GLU A 56 -10.50 -2.41 -1.71
CA GLU A 56 -9.60 -2.65 -2.84
C GLU A 56 -8.93 -1.35 -3.33
N GLN A 57 -9.68 -0.25 -3.44
CA GLN A 57 -9.14 1.05 -3.82
C GLN A 57 -8.19 1.60 -2.76
N GLN A 58 -8.54 1.46 -1.48
CA GLN A 58 -7.67 1.86 -0.37
C GLN A 58 -6.36 1.08 -0.39
N LEU A 59 -6.43 -0.24 -0.57
CA LEU A 59 -5.27 -1.12 -0.63
C LEU A 59 -4.38 -0.79 -1.83
N HIS A 60 -4.98 -0.55 -2.98
CA HIS A 60 -4.29 -0.11 -4.19
C HIS A 60 -3.45 1.15 -3.92
N TRP A 61 -4.05 2.20 -3.35
CA TRP A 61 -3.33 3.44 -3.07
C TRP A 61 -2.26 3.29 -1.97
N ALA A 62 -2.54 2.50 -0.94
CA ALA A 62 -1.55 2.17 0.09
C ALA A 62 -0.34 1.44 -0.51
N ALA A 63 -0.56 0.48 -1.40
CA ALA A 63 0.52 -0.21 -2.11
C ALA A 63 1.31 0.72 -3.04
N ARG A 64 0.65 1.61 -3.79
CA ARG A 64 1.33 2.60 -4.64
C ARG A 64 2.26 3.49 -3.80
N LEU A 65 1.82 3.96 -2.63
CA LEU A 65 2.67 4.76 -1.74
C LEU A 65 3.90 3.98 -1.27
N LEU A 66 3.73 2.70 -0.91
CA LEU A 66 4.85 1.86 -0.47
C LEU A 66 5.86 1.60 -1.61
N LEU A 67 5.37 1.38 -2.83
CA LEU A 67 6.21 1.18 -4.02
C LEU A 67 6.98 2.44 -4.40
N GLU A 68 6.32 3.61 -4.33
CA GLU A 68 6.93 4.93 -4.53
C GLU A 68 8.06 5.18 -3.54
N VAL A 69 7.81 4.97 -2.24
CA VAL A 69 8.82 5.18 -1.19
C VAL A 69 9.98 4.21 -1.32
N ALA A 70 9.71 2.97 -1.67
CA ALA A 70 10.76 1.98 -1.88
C ALA A 70 11.54 2.21 -3.19
N GLY A 71 11.01 2.99 -4.14
CA GLY A 71 11.57 3.10 -5.50
C GLY A 71 11.72 1.72 -6.15
N THR A 72 10.73 0.85 -5.95
CA THR A 72 10.80 -0.56 -6.36
C THR A 72 10.42 -0.78 -7.82
N TRP A 73 9.48 0.03 -8.31
CA TRP A 73 8.92 -0.08 -9.65
C TRP A 73 8.67 1.34 -10.19
N PRO A 74 8.90 1.61 -11.48
CA PRO A 74 8.52 2.90 -12.07
C PRO A 74 7.02 3.14 -11.88
N ILE A 75 6.66 4.31 -11.33
CA ILE A 75 5.28 4.60 -10.91
C ILE A 75 4.33 4.66 -12.12
N GLU A 76 4.86 5.08 -13.26
CA GLU A 76 4.22 5.12 -14.58
C GLU A 76 3.86 3.75 -15.13
N ASP A 77 4.59 2.70 -14.73
CA ASP A 77 4.38 1.32 -15.17
C ASP A 77 3.46 0.53 -14.23
N ILE A 78 3.04 1.12 -13.11
CA ILE A 78 2.09 0.50 -12.19
C ILE A 78 0.67 0.69 -12.74
N PRO A 79 -0.10 -0.40 -12.95
CA PRO A 79 -1.47 -0.32 -13.45
C PRO A 79 -2.34 0.67 -12.67
N GLU A 80 -3.23 1.38 -13.37
CA GLU A 80 -4.18 2.32 -12.74
C GLU A 80 -5.08 1.64 -11.71
N GLN A 81 -5.41 0.37 -11.92
CA GLN A 81 -6.05 -0.50 -10.94
C GLN A 81 -5.25 -1.79 -10.83
N MET A 82 -4.87 -2.12 -9.61
CA MET A 82 -4.10 -3.31 -9.30
C MET A 82 -4.73 -4.01 -8.11
N THR A 83 -5.26 -5.21 -8.36
CA THR A 83 -5.68 -6.12 -7.30
C THR A 83 -4.42 -6.73 -6.67
N LEU A 84 -4.22 -6.48 -5.39
CA LEU A 84 -3.07 -7.00 -4.66
C LEU A 84 -3.23 -8.50 -4.39
N THR A 85 -2.15 -9.25 -4.61
CA THR A 85 -2.10 -10.67 -4.27
C THR A 85 -2.04 -10.85 -2.75
N GLN A 86 -3.08 -11.46 -2.17
CA GLN A 86 -3.13 -11.75 -0.74
C GLN A 86 -1.95 -12.60 -0.27
N GLY A 87 -1.50 -12.35 0.96
CA GLY A 87 -0.37 -13.07 1.56
C GLY A 87 1.02 -12.56 1.14
N THR A 88 1.11 -11.71 0.12
CA THR A 88 2.38 -11.05 -0.24
C THR A 88 2.77 -9.99 0.78
N ALA A 89 4.06 -9.67 0.87
CA ALA A 89 4.51 -8.60 1.77
C ALA A 89 3.91 -7.23 1.40
N LEU A 90 3.76 -6.93 0.10
CA LEU A 90 3.12 -5.70 -0.36
C LEU A 90 1.68 -5.59 0.13
N PHE A 91 0.89 -6.67 0.01
CA PHE A 91 -0.47 -6.71 0.55
C PHE A 91 -0.49 -6.51 2.08
N ASN A 92 0.37 -7.23 2.80
CA ASN A 92 0.40 -7.17 4.27
C ASN A 92 0.79 -5.78 4.79
N ASP A 93 1.81 -5.17 4.19
CA ASP A 93 2.24 -3.82 4.54
C ASP A 93 1.21 -2.76 4.16
N ALA A 94 0.58 -2.87 2.99
CA ALA A 94 -0.49 -1.97 2.55
C ALA A 94 -1.68 -2.02 3.51
N ARG A 95 -2.11 -3.23 3.90
CA ARG A 95 -3.16 -3.42 4.91
C ARG A 95 -2.79 -2.82 6.26
N GLN A 96 -1.56 -3.07 6.74
CA GLN A 96 -1.08 -2.50 7.99
C GLN A 96 -1.03 -0.96 7.95
N LEU A 97 -0.64 -0.36 6.83
CA LEU A 97 -0.69 1.08 6.62
C LEU A 97 -2.12 1.61 6.73
N LEU A 98 -3.10 0.94 6.11
CA LEU A 98 -4.52 1.31 6.22
C LEU A 98 -5.04 1.16 7.66
N GLU A 99 -4.67 0.11 8.38
CA GLU A 99 -5.03 -0.06 9.79
C GLU A 99 -4.54 1.11 10.64
N TYR A 100 -3.31 1.59 10.40
CA TYR A 100 -2.81 2.80 11.05
C TYR A 100 -3.55 4.06 10.62
N GLY A 101 -3.84 4.22 9.32
CA GLY A 101 -4.48 5.42 8.77
C GLY A 101 -5.97 5.57 9.10
N LEU A 102 -6.75 4.51 8.92
CA LEU A 102 -8.21 4.48 9.15
C LEU A 102 -8.56 4.36 10.63
N GLY A 103 -7.75 3.62 11.40
CA GLY A 103 -7.91 3.54 12.85
C GLY A 103 -7.77 4.89 13.57
N ASN A 104 -7.17 5.89 12.91
CA ASN A 104 -7.08 7.28 13.39
C ASN A 104 -8.24 8.16 12.91
N ALA A 105 -8.77 7.96 11.70
CA ALA A 105 -9.89 8.74 11.19
C ALA A 105 -11.11 8.68 12.13
N ASN A 106 -11.39 7.50 12.69
CA ASN A 106 -12.46 7.28 13.66
C ASN A 106 -12.26 7.96 15.03
N GLN A 107 -11.05 8.41 15.36
CA GLN A 107 -10.75 9.08 16.65
C GLN A 107 -10.61 10.60 16.53
N ILE A 108 -10.31 11.11 15.33
CA ILE A 108 -10.02 12.54 15.10
C ILE A 108 -11.27 13.29 14.61
N GLY A 109 -12.41 12.61 14.41
CA GLY A 109 -13.64 13.26 13.96
C GLY A 109 -13.52 13.85 12.55
N VAL A 110 -12.67 13.26 11.71
CA VAL A 110 -12.64 13.59 10.28
C VAL A 110 -13.75 12.75 9.64
N ALA A 111 -14.97 13.27 9.72
CA ALA A 111 -16.15 12.79 9.00
C ALA A 111 -16.17 13.34 7.58
#